data_AF-A0A941BSS6-F1
#
_entry.id   AF-A0A941BSS6-F1
#
_cell.length_a   1.000
_cell.length_b   1.000
_cell.length_c   1.000
_cell.angle_alpha   90.00
_cell.angle_beta   90.00
_cell.angle_gamma   90.00
#
_symmetry.space_group_name_H-M   'P 1'
#
loop_
_entity.id
_entity.type
_entity.pdbx_description
1 polymer ?
#
loop_
_entity_poly.entity_id
_entity_poly.type
_entity_poly.pdbx_seq_one_letter_code
_entity_poly.pdbx_strand_id
1 'polypeptide(L)'
;MVRVVGVDARGLRHCETTAVGVLLRHQGVELSEPMLFGLGSGLSFIYWDSKNMGFPFLGGRVKPFQLTVNLADRLGAELSVRETASPRRGWDNVVAAIDAGRPVGLQLDSYHLDYFTAKVHFGGHIVAMYGYDDHDAYLVDTDQQGGAVSTSLSSLAEARAARGPMTARHRSFTLDVPRELPSPRERILPALAACAEAFLHPPIANLGYRGIERAGDRVRTWLRRTDDPRRDLPQAALLMEKGGTGGALFRTLYRDFLGECTEVIDSGRLRTAHRLYAEAAVLWTQVAALIAEAGETGDAACLERAGLVLRELSRVEREAMQALRQVAGSAVPAVRAGAVEQTAERLAHPDHGVVSGVRDPGVLPEAVRKRRLLGGQDPHSGRP
;
A
#
# COMPACT_ATOMS: atom_id res chain seq x y z
N MET A 1 -30.41 13.88 -0.44
CA MET A 1 -28.99 14.28 -0.39
C MET A 1 -28.57 14.48 1.05
N VAL A 2 -27.65 13.65 1.53
CA VAL A 2 -27.07 13.72 2.89
C VAL A 2 -25.60 14.09 2.75
N ARG A 3 -25.16 15.11 3.48
CA ARG A 3 -23.75 15.49 3.57
C ARG A 3 -23.39 15.84 5.00
N VAL A 4 -22.20 15.40 5.41
CA VAL A 4 -21.58 15.80 6.66
C VAL A 4 -21.10 17.24 6.52
N VAL A 5 -21.51 18.09 7.47
CA VAL A 5 -21.12 19.51 7.50
C VAL A 5 -19.70 19.65 8.06
N GLY A 6 -18.93 20.61 7.54
CA GLY A 6 -17.60 20.92 8.10
C GLY A 6 -16.47 19.99 7.66
N VAL A 7 -16.67 19.20 6.61
CA VAL A 7 -15.58 18.40 6.00
C VAL A 7 -14.65 19.29 5.17
N ASP A 8 -13.38 19.35 5.58
CA ASP A 8 -12.28 19.87 4.75
C ASP A 8 -11.92 18.85 3.67
N ALA A 9 -12.34 19.11 2.43
CA ALA A 9 -12.15 18.22 1.28
C ALA A 9 -10.79 18.39 0.57
N ARG A 10 -9.79 18.99 1.23
CA ARG A 10 -8.43 19.11 0.71
C ARG A 10 -7.77 17.73 0.61
N GLY A 11 -7.30 17.41 -0.60
CA GLY A 11 -6.51 16.22 -0.89
C GLY A 11 -5.07 16.34 -0.35
N LEU A 12 -4.37 15.21 -0.30
CA LEU A 12 -2.92 15.17 -0.10
C LEU A 12 -2.30 14.32 -1.22
N ARG A 13 -1.02 13.91 -1.11
CA ARG A 13 -0.34 13.13 -2.16
C ARG A 13 -0.65 11.64 -2.08
N HIS A 14 -0.78 11.07 -0.88
CA HIS A 14 -1.06 9.65 -0.67
C HIS A 14 -2.52 9.44 -0.23
N CYS A 15 -3.18 8.42 -0.78
CA CYS A 15 -4.61 8.22 -0.60
C CYS A 15 -4.99 7.88 0.85
N GLU A 16 -4.22 7.02 1.52
CA GLU A 16 -4.49 6.65 2.91
C GLU A 16 -4.30 7.83 3.88
N THR A 17 -3.24 8.64 3.72
CA THR A 17 -3.03 9.84 4.54
C THR A 17 -4.05 10.92 4.22
N THR A 18 -4.49 11.03 2.96
CA THR A 18 -5.59 11.93 2.58
C THR A 18 -6.87 11.56 3.33
N ALA A 19 -7.31 10.30 3.23
CA ALA A 19 -8.53 9.84 3.85
C ALA A 19 -8.50 10.01 5.37
N VAL A 20 -7.44 9.56 6.04
CA VAL A 20 -7.31 9.70 7.49
C VAL A 20 -7.17 11.17 7.90
N GLY A 21 -6.46 11.98 7.13
CA GLY A 21 -6.34 13.43 7.36
C GLY A 21 -7.71 14.12 7.36
N VAL A 22 -8.60 13.74 6.45
CA VAL A 22 -9.99 14.25 6.42
C VAL A 22 -10.74 13.87 7.70
N LEU A 23 -10.67 12.60 8.12
CA LEU A 23 -11.34 12.14 9.33
C LEU A 23 -10.83 12.87 10.59
N LEU A 24 -9.52 13.08 10.68
CA LEU A 24 -8.89 13.77 11.81
C LEU A 24 -9.22 15.27 11.85
N ARG A 25 -9.16 15.97 10.70
CA ARG A 25 -9.50 17.40 10.61
C ARG A 25 -10.95 17.67 10.98
N HIS A 26 -11.87 16.78 10.61
CA HIS A 26 -13.27 16.86 11.03
C HIS A 26 -13.43 16.78 12.56
N GLN A 27 -12.46 16.23 13.28
CA GLN A 27 -12.43 16.18 14.74
C GLN A 27 -11.48 17.22 15.37
N GLY A 28 -11.04 18.21 14.58
CA GLY A 28 -10.19 19.30 15.05
C GLY A 28 -8.71 18.93 15.19
N VAL A 29 -8.26 17.78 14.68
CA VAL A 29 -6.84 17.41 14.65
C VAL A 29 -6.26 17.67 13.27
N GLU A 30 -5.36 18.64 13.19
CA GLU A 30 -4.59 18.92 11.98
C GLU A 30 -3.15 18.43 12.14
N LEU A 31 -2.72 17.60 11.18
CA LEU A 31 -1.35 17.12 11.03
C LEU A 31 -0.94 17.31 9.58
N SER A 32 0.33 17.64 9.36
CA SER A 32 0.93 17.63 8.04
C SER A 32 0.89 16.22 7.43
N GLU A 33 0.91 16.09 6.10
CA GLU A 33 1.00 14.77 5.47
C GLU A 33 2.24 13.97 5.92
N PRO A 34 3.44 14.56 6.04
CA PRO A 34 4.59 13.86 6.59
C PRO A 34 4.33 13.34 8.01
N MET A 35 3.69 14.11 8.90
CA MET A 35 3.33 13.63 10.24
C MET A 35 2.33 12.49 10.21
N LEU A 36 1.29 12.56 9.37
CA LEU A 36 0.34 11.44 9.20
C LEU A 36 1.08 10.17 8.77
N PHE A 37 1.99 10.28 7.80
CA PHE A 37 2.76 9.16 7.27
C PHE A 37 3.75 8.59 8.29
N GLY A 38 4.52 9.47 8.94
CA GLY A 38 5.57 9.09 9.88
C GLY A 38 5.05 8.52 11.19
N LEU A 39 4.01 9.15 11.78
CA LEU A 39 3.38 8.64 13.01
C LEU A 39 2.70 7.28 12.80
N GLY A 40 2.16 7.05 11.60
CA GLY A 40 1.66 5.74 11.17
C GLY A 40 2.75 4.71 10.86
N SER A 41 4.03 5.03 11.08
CA SER A 41 5.18 4.18 10.73
C SER A 41 5.10 3.70 9.28
N GLY A 42 4.70 4.61 8.37
CA GLY A 42 4.29 4.28 7.00
C GLY A 42 5.42 3.77 6.11
N LEU A 43 6.67 4.17 6.36
CA LEU A 43 7.81 3.80 5.53
C LEU A 43 8.13 2.30 5.65
N SER A 44 8.30 1.65 4.50
CA SER A 44 8.85 0.30 4.41
C SER A 44 9.50 0.10 3.04
N PHE A 45 9.82 -1.14 2.72
CA PHE A 45 10.15 -1.54 1.36
C PHE A 45 9.71 -2.99 1.14
N ILE A 46 9.23 -3.30 -0.06
CA ILE A 46 9.02 -4.67 -0.55
C ILE A 46 9.46 -4.80 -2.00
N TYR A 47 10.22 -5.86 -2.30
CA TYR A 47 10.39 -6.37 -3.65
C TYR A 47 9.66 -7.70 -3.79
N TRP A 48 8.72 -7.80 -4.72
CA TRP A 48 7.96 -9.02 -4.94
C TRP A 48 7.99 -9.43 -6.41
N ASP A 49 8.38 -10.66 -6.69
CA ASP A 49 8.43 -11.22 -8.03
C ASP A 49 8.00 -12.68 -7.97
N SER A 50 6.96 -13.03 -8.73
CA SER A 50 6.44 -14.39 -8.84
C SER A 50 6.15 -14.71 -10.30
N LYS A 51 6.22 -16.01 -10.65
CA LYS A 51 6.05 -16.46 -12.05
C LYS A 51 4.71 -16.07 -12.68
N ASN A 52 3.68 -15.86 -11.86
CA ASN A 52 2.34 -15.51 -12.32
C ASN A 52 2.13 -14.00 -12.47
N MET A 53 3.16 -13.19 -12.20
CA MET A 53 3.14 -11.75 -12.40
C MET A 53 3.84 -11.38 -13.71
N GLY A 54 3.21 -10.50 -14.49
CA GLY A 54 3.80 -9.96 -15.72
C GLY A 54 5.07 -9.16 -15.45
N PHE A 55 5.13 -8.44 -14.31
CA PHE A 55 6.28 -7.64 -13.91
C PHE A 55 6.50 -7.67 -12.39
N PRO A 56 7.74 -7.56 -11.89
CA PRO A 56 8.01 -7.42 -10.46
C PRO A 56 7.35 -6.17 -9.84
N PHE A 57 6.90 -6.29 -8.59
CA PHE A 57 6.32 -5.20 -7.82
C PHE A 57 7.31 -4.63 -6.80
N LEU A 58 7.37 -3.29 -6.75
CA LEU A 58 8.08 -2.54 -5.74
C LEU A 58 7.08 -1.73 -4.92
N GLY A 59 7.14 -1.88 -3.59
CA GLY A 59 6.34 -1.07 -2.66
C GLY A 59 7.23 -0.31 -1.69
N GLY A 60 6.93 0.96 -1.45
CA GLY A 60 7.70 1.84 -0.56
C GLY A 60 7.13 2.04 0.83
N ARG A 61 6.07 1.31 1.18
CA ARG A 61 5.32 1.51 2.41
C ARG A 61 4.86 0.20 3.02
N VAL A 62 4.38 0.27 4.27
CA VAL A 62 3.72 -0.84 4.96
C VAL A 62 2.47 -1.31 4.20
N LYS A 63 1.88 -2.45 4.59
CA LYS A 63 0.66 -2.94 3.93
C LYS A 63 -0.47 -1.89 3.99
N PRO A 64 -1.38 -1.83 3.00
CA PRO A 64 -2.55 -0.94 3.05
C PRO A 64 -3.29 -1.09 4.38
N PHE A 65 -3.83 0.02 4.90
CA PHE A 65 -4.54 0.12 6.18
C PHE A 65 -3.67 -0.03 7.45
N GLN A 66 -2.47 -0.63 7.37
CA GLN A 66 -1.58 -0.73 8.53
C GLN A 66 -1.11 0.65 9.02
N LEU A 67 -0.92 1.61 8.10
CA LEU A 67 -0.59 2.99 8.47
C LEU A 67 -1.71 3.60 9.30
N THR A 68 -2.97 3.45 8.88
CA THR A 68 -4.15 3.94 9.62
C THR A 68 -4.23 3.33 11.01
N VAL A 69 -4.01 2.02 11.15
CA VAL A 69 -4.00 1.31 12.43
C VAL A 69 -2.92 1.88 13.36
N ASN A 70 -1.69 2.00 12.86
CA ASN A 70 -0.57 2.53 13.63
C ASN A 70 -0.80 3.99 14.04
N LEU A 71 -1.35 4.80 13.14
CA LEU A 71 -1.62 6.21 13.40
C LEU A 71 -2.70 6.37 14.47
N ALA A 72 -3.78 5.58 14.41
CA ALA A 72 -4.82 5.60 15.41
C ALA A 72 -4.27 5.26 16.81
N ASP A 73 -3.52 4.17 16.92
CA ASP A 73 -2.84 3.77 18.16
C ASP A 73 -1.91 4.89 18.67
N ARG A 74 -1.12 5.49 17.78
CA ARG A 74 -0.18 6.57 18.14
C ARG A 74 -0.87 7.84 18.64
N LEU A 75 -2.08 8.12 18.16
CA LEU A 75 -2.89 9.25 18.60
C LEU A 75 -3.74 8.92 19.82
N GLY A 76 -3.78 7.66 20.27
CA GLY A 76 -4.74 7.18 21.26
C GLY A 76 -6.19 7.25 20.77
N ALA A 77 -6.39 7.30 19.45
CA ALA A 77 -7.70 7.37 18.82
C ALA A 77 -8.34 5.98 18.74
N GLU A 78 -9.63 5.90 19.01
CA GLU A 78 -10.40 4.68 18.80
C GLU A 78 -10.66 4.48 17.30
N LEU A 79 -10.15 3.39 16.75
CA LEU A 79 -10.37 3.00 15.35
C LEU A 79 -11.50 1.97 15.25
N SER A 80 -12.67 2.44 14.82
CA SER A 80 -13.84 1.60 14.59
C SER A 80 -13.84 1.05 13.15
N VAL A 81 -13.53 -0.23 12.98
CA VAL A 81 -13.46 -0.90 11.67
C VAL A 81 -14.65 -1.84 11.46
N ARG A 82 -15.32 -1.74 10.31
CA ARG A 82 -16.38 -2.66 9.90
C ARG A 82 -16.02 -3.31 8.56
N GLU A 83 -16.11 -4.64 8.53
CA GLU A 83 -15.99 -5.44 7.31
C GLU A 83 -17.16 -6.42 7.20
N THR A 84 -17.58 -6.71 5.98
CA THR A 84 -18.64 -7.67 5.71
C THR A 84 -18.54 -8.14 4.26
N ALA A 85 -18.96 -9.38 3.99
CA ALA A 85 -19.09 -9.87 2.62
C ALA A 85 -20.44 -9.48 1.97
N SER A 86 -21.36 -8.87 2.73
CA SER A 86 -22.68 -8.46 2.23
C SER A 86 -22.62 -7.01 1.73
N PRO A 87 -22.90 -6.75 0.43
CA PRO A 87 -22.91 -5.40 -0.12
C PRO A 87 -23.91 -4.49 0.60
N ARG A 88 -25.12 -5.01 0.87
CA ARG A 88 -26.17 -4.29 1.62
C ARG A 88 -25.68 -3.85 2.99
N ARG A 89 -25.15 -4.78 3.80
CA ARG A 89 -24.62 -4.43 5.13
C ARG A 89 -23.42 -3.48 5.03
N GLY A 90 -22.60 -3.62 4.00
CA GLY A 90 -21.47 -2.73 3.75
C GLY A 90 -21.92 -1.29 3.47
N TRP A 91 -23.01 -1.12 2.73
CA TRP A 91 -23.66 0.16 2.52
C TRP A 91 -24.31 0.70 3.79
N ASP A 92 -25.07 -0.12 4.52
CA ASP A 92 -25.71 0.27 5.78
C ASP A 92 -24.69 0.80 6.81
N ASN A 93 -23.52 0.18 6.92
CA ASN A 93 -22.44 0.65 7.81
C ASN A 93 -21.93 2.06 7.44
N VAL A 94 -21.90 2.39 6.16
CA VAL A 94 -21.41 3.69 5.64
C VAL A 94 -22.46 4.77 5.84
N VAL A 95 -23.69 4.48 5.45
CA VAL A 95 -24.81 5.41 5.61
C VAL A 95 -25.04 5.73 7.09
N ALA A 96 -24.98 4.74 7.98
CA ALA A 96 -25.13 4.97 9.42
C ALA A 96 -24.09 5.97 9.99
N ALA A 97 -22.86 5.98 9.49
CA ALA A 97 -21.85 6.95 9.90
C ALA A 97 -22.13 8.35 9.33
N ILE A 98 -22.46 8.43 8.03
CA ILE A 98 -22.75 9.68 7.34
C ILE A 98 -24.00 10.37 7.93
N ASP A 99 -25.07 9.60 8.18
CA ASP A 99 -26.32 10.10 8.79
C ASP A 99 -26.11 10.56 10.22
N ALA A 100 -25.11 10.00 10.93
CA ALA A 100 -24.67 10.46 12.23
C ALA A 100 -23.73 11.68 12.17
N GLY A 101 -23.54 12.29 10.99
CA GLY A 101 -22.71 13.47 10.80
C GLY A 101 -21.21 13.19 10.90
N ARG A 102 -20.76 11.97 10.56
CA ARG A 102 -19.34 11.59 10.61
C ARG A 102 -18.87 11.17 9.21
N PRO A 103 -17.75 11.73 8.70
CA PRO A 103 -17.13 11.19 7.49
C PRO A 103 -16.60 9.77 7.78
N VAL A 104 -16.51 8.96 6.73
CA VAL A 104 -16.12 7.55 6.83
C VAL A 104 -15.02 7.21 5.84
N GLY A 105 -13.97 6.55 6.30
CA GLY A 105 -12.92 6.03 5.45
C GLY A 105 -13.36 4.72 4.79
N LEU A 106 -13.06 4.56 3.50
CA LEU A 106 -13.39 3.38 2.70
C LEU A 106 -12.11 2.82 2.10
N GLN A 107 -11.94 1.49 2.13
CA GLN A 107 -10.94 0.81 1.30
C GLN A 107 -11.64 0.11 0.14
N LEU A 108 -11.17 0.35 -1.08
CA LEU A 108 -11.82 -0.05 -2.32
C LEU A 108 -10.81 -0.21 -3.48
N ASP A 109 -11.27 -0.72 -4.62
CA ASP A 109 -10.50 -0.79 -5.85
C ASP A 109 -10.73 0.45 -6.73
N SER A 110 -9.66 1.22 -6.96
CA SER A 110 -9.71 2.47 -7.76
C SER A 110 -10.12 2.25 -9.21
N TYR A 111 -9.97 1.05 -9.76
CA TYR A 111 -10.38 0.73 -11.13
C TYR A 111 -11.84 1.10 -11.42
N HIS A 112 -12.72 0.81 -10.46
CA HIS A 112 -14.17 0.97 -10.63
C HIS A 112 -14.64 2.42 -10.40
N LEU A 113 -13.82 3.31 -9.84
CA LEU A 113 -14.23 4.68 -9.57
C LEU A 113 -14.34 5.50 -10.87
N ASP A 114 -15.43 6.24 -11.04
CA ASP A 114 -15.76 6.93 -12.30
C ASP A 114 -14.73 8.01 -12.67
N TYR A 115 -14.21 8.72 -11.66
CA TYR A 115 -13.22 9.79 -11.84
C TYR A 115 -11.79 9.29 -12.08
N PHE A 116 -11.50 8.00 -11.84
CA PHE A 116 -10.19 7.42 -12.15
C PHE A 116 -10.06 7.17 -13.65
N THR A 117 -9.26 7.99 -14.33
CA THR A 117 -9.01 7.86 -15.79
C THR A 117 -8.08 6.69 -16.12
N ALA A 118 -7.07 6.44 -15.27
CA ALA A 118 -6.19 5.29 -15.39
C ALA A 118 -6.87 4.04 -14.81
N LYS A 119 -7.36 3.17 -15.69
CA LYS A 119 -8.06 1.94 -15.30
C LYS A 119 -7.10 0.80 -15.01
N VAL A 120 -6.57 0.78 -13.79
CA VAL A 120 -5.72 -0.31 -13.24
C VAL A 120 -6.28 -0.78 -11.90
N HIS A 121 -6.41 -2.09 -11.73
CA HIS A 121 -6.87 -2.70 -10.47
C HIS A 121 -5.91 -2.41 -9.32
N PHE A 122 -6.42 -1.75 -8.29
CA PHE A 122 -5.69 -1.46 -7.06
C PHE A 122 -6.67 -1.44 -5.86
N GLY A 123 -6.95 -2.63 -5.32
CA GLY A 123 -7.81 -2.83 -4.14
C GLY A 123 -7.29 -2.26 -2.81
N GLY A 124 -6.10 -1.65 -2.83
CA GLY A 124 -5.48 -1.00 -1.68
C GLY A 124 -5.80 0.50 -1.59
N HIS A 125 -6.64 1.04 -2.47
CA HIS A 125 -6.98 2.46 -2.47
C HIS A 125 -7.89 2.82 -1.31
N ILE A 126 -7.66 3.99 -0.71
CA ILE A 126 -8.40 4.45 0.47
C ILE A 126 -8.87 5.88 0.24
N VAL A 127 -10.16 6.14 0.47
CA VAL A 127 -10.80 7.45 0.30
C VAL A 127 -11.62 7.79 1.53
N ALA A 128 -11.89 9.07 1.78
CA ALA A 128 -12.91 9.49 2.74
C ALA A 128 -14.22 9.77 2.01
N MET A 129 -15.34 9.31 2.54
CA MET A 129 -16.68 9.65 2.07
C MET A 129 -17.34 10.59 3.06
N TYR A 130 -18.01 11.62 2.54
CA TYR A 130 -18.66 12.65 3.37
C TYR A 130 -20.11 12.92 2.98
N GLY A 131 -20.65 12.22 1.99
CA GLY A 131 -22.06 12.33 1.66
C GLY A 131 -22.48 11.42 0.53
N TYR A 132 -23.79 11.39 0.28
CA TYR A 132 -24.39 10.73 -0.87
C TYR A 132 -25.76 11.34 -1.21
N ASP A 133 -26.26 11.05 -2.39
CA ASP A 133 -27.67 11.19 -2.76
C ASP A 133 -28.17 9.93 -3.45
N ASP A 134 -29.28 10.01 -4.18
CA ASP A 134 -29.91 8.85 -4.81
C ASP A 134 -29.07 8.27 -5.96
N HIS A 135 -28.07 9.01 -6.45
CA HIS A 135 -27.25 8.63 -7.61
C HIS A 135 -25.77 8.54 -7.26
N ASP A 136 -25.23 9.49 -6.50
CA ASP A 136 -23.79 9.67 -6.32
C ASP A 136 -23.35 9.59 -4.87
N ALA A 137 -22.12 9.11 -4.67
CA ALA A 137 -21.36 9.27 -3.46
C ALA A 137 -20.35 10.42 -3.60
N TYR A 138 -20.22 11.22 -2.55
CA TYR A 138 -19.29 12.34 -2.46
C TYR A 138 -18.08 11.96 -1.61
N LEU A 139 -16.89 12.04 -2.22
CA LEU A 139 -15.64 11.51 -1.68
C LEU A 139 -14.56 12.60 -1.63
N VAL A 140 -13.55 12.36 -0.81
CA VAL A 140 -12.27 13.07 -0.82
C VAL A 140 -11.18 12.05 -1.17
N ASP A 141 -10.43 12.37 -2.21
CA ASP A 141 -9.26 11.65 -2.69
C ASP A 141 -8.06 12.60 -2.75
N THR A 142 -6.91 12.09 -3.16
CA THR A 142 -5.66 12.83 -3.36
C THR A 142 -5.83 14.06 -4.26
N ASP A 143 -4.95 15.04 -4.09
CA ASP A 143 -4.92 16.25 -4.93
C ASP A 143 -4.77 15.90 -6.41
N GLN A 144 -4.02 14.84 -6.72
CA GLN A 144 -3.85 14.34 -8.08
C GLN A 144 -5.18 13.92 -8.72
N GLN A 145 -6.15 13.46 -7.93
CA GLN A 145 -7.47 13.06 -8.41
C GLN A 145 -8.50 14.19 -8.31
N GLY A 146 -8.13 15.35 -7.74
CA GLY A 146 -8.98 16.55 -7.65
C GLY A 146 -9.45 16.91 -6.23
N GLY A 147 -9.03 16.18 -5.19
CA GLY A 147 -9.48 16.45 -3.82
C GLY A 147 -10.95 16.03 -3.64
N ALA A 148 -11.88 16.96 -3.80
CA ALA A 148 -13.31 16.68 -3.76
C ALA A 148 -13.80 16.05 -5.07
N VAL A 149 -14.29 14.81 -5.01
CA VAL A 149 -14.71 14.03 -6.18
C VAL A 149 -16.04 13.32 -5.92
N SER A 150 -16.66 12.81 -6.97
CA SER A 150 -17.87 11.99 -6.88
C SER A 150 -17.81 10.79 -7.81
N THR A 151 -18.55 9.73 -7.45
CA THR A 151 -18.75 8.53 -8.28
C THR A 151 -20.16 8.01 -8.04
N SER A 152 -20.74 7.34 -9.03
CA SER A 152 -22.05 6.73 -8.90
C SER A 152 -22.09 5.67 -7.79
N LEU A 153 -23.25 5.50 -7.16
CA LEU A 153 -23.45 4.45 -6.16
C LEU A 153 -23.19 3.05 -6.71
N SER A 154 -23.46 2.81 -8.01
CA SER A 154 -23.13 1.57 -8.70
C SER A 154 -21.63 1.33 -8.77
N SER A 155 -20.86 2.32 -9.22
CA SER A 155 -19.40 2.25 -9.34
C SER A 155 -18.75 2.08 -7.96
N LEU A 156 -19.25 2.80 -6.94
CA LEU A 156 -18.80 2.61 -5.56
C LEU A 156 -19.09 1.19 -5.04
N ALA A 157 -20.25 0.62 -5.37
CA ALA A 157 -20.60 -0.73 -4.96
C ALA A 157 -19.66 -1.78 -5.56
N GLU A 158 -19.33 -1.66 -6.86
CA GLU A 158 -18.34 -2.51 -7.52
C GLU A 158 -16.95 -2.35 -6.90
N ALA A 159 -16.49 -1.11 -6.72
CA ALA A 159 -15.19 -0.78 -6.14
C ALA A 159 -15.00 -1.44 -4.76
N ARG A 160 -16.05 -1.43 -3.93
CA ARG A 160 -16.04 -2.02 -2.58
C ARG A 160 -16.24 -3.53 -2.56
N ALA A 161 -16.80 -4.11 -3.61
CA ALA A 161 -17.02 -5.56 -3.75
C ALA A 161 -15.83 -6.30 -4.40
N ALA A 162 -14.87 -5.54 -4.95
CA ALA A 162 -13.73 -6.06 -5.68
C ALA A 162 -12.95 -7.13 -4.90
N ARG A 163 -12.44 -8.12 -5.64
CA ARG A 163 -11.66 -9.23 -5.11
C ARG A 163 -10.30 -9.27 -5.78
N GLY A 164 -9.26 -9.53 -5.00
CA GLY A 164 -7.91 -9.65 -5.53
C GLY A 164 -6.85 -9.23 -4.52
N PRO A 165 -5.62 -9.01 -4.99
CA PRO A 165 -4.55 -8.50 -4.15
C PRO A 165 -4.95 -7.20 -3.46
N MET A 166 -4.62 -7.09 -2.18
CA MET A 166 -4.84 -5.89 -1.35
C MET A 166 -6.30 -5.48 -1.13
N THR A 167 -7.30 -6.17 -1.66
CA THR A 167 -8.72 -5.80 -1.42
C THR A 167 -9.13 -6.07 0.02
N ALA A 168 -10.18 -5.37 0.47
CA ALA A 168 -10.84 -5.60 1.74
C ALA A 168 -12.35 -5.81 1.53
N ARG A 169 -13.00 -6.56 2.43
CA ARG A 169 -14.42 -6.92 2.28
C ARG A 169 -15.33 -5.78 2.71
N HIS A 170 -15.68 -4.91 1.76
CA HIS A 170 -16.51 -3.72 1.98
C HIS A 170 -16.05 -2.87 3.17
N ARG A 171 -14.74 -2.82 3.45
CA ARG A 171 -14.18 -2.18 4.64
C ARG A 171 -14.57 -0.71 4.70
N SER A 172 -15.12 -0.32 5.84
CA SER A 172 -15.39 1.06 6.22
C SER A 172 -14.86 1.30 7.62
N PHE A 173 -14.32 2.48 7.90
CA PHE A 173 -13.77 2.80 9.20
C PHE A 173 -14.01 4.25 9.58
N THR A 174 -14.08 4.48 10.89
CA THR A 174 -14.15 5.81 11.48
C THR A 174 -13.11 5.89 12.60
N LEU A 175 -12.71 7.12 12.93
CA LEU A 175 -11.83 7.41 14.05
C LEU A 175 -12.62 8.20 15.09
N ASP A 176 -12.31 8.00 16.36
CA ASP A 176 -12.76 8.85 17.46
C ASP A 176 -11.52 9.28 18.25
N VAL A 177 -11.17 10.57 18.13
CA VAL A 177 -9.97 11.16 18.72
C VAL A 177 -10.26 11.54 20.18
N PRO A 178 -9.35 11.24 21.12
CA PRO A 178 -9.50 11.70 22.51
C PRO A 178 -9.41 13.23 22.60
N ARG A 179 -9.98 13.79 23.67
CA ARG A 179 -9.93 15.25 23.93
C ARG A 179 -8.50 15.78 24.06
N GLU A 180 -7.62 14.95 24.61
CA GLU A 180 -6.21 15.27 24.81
C GLU A 180 -5.37 14.23 24.07
N LEU A 181 -4.53 14.72 23.15
CA LEU A 181 -3.57 13.88 22.44
C LEU A 181 -2.31 13.68 23.29
N PRO A 182 -1.63 12.53 23.16
CA PRO A 182 -0.29 12.39 23.71
C PRO A 182 0.65 13.47 23.16
N SER A 183 1.65 13.88 23.96
CA SER A 183 2.56 14.94 23.55
C SER A 183 3.27 14.58 22.22
N PRO A 184 3.68 15.55 21.38
CA PRO A 184 4.37 15.26 20.14
C PRO A 184 5.54 14.28 20.31
N ARG A 185 6.31 14.41 21.40
CA ARG A 185 7.44 13.52 21.71
C ARG A 185 7.00 12.08 21.99
N GLU A 186 5.92 11.89 22.76
CA GLU A 186 5.36 10.56 23.08
C GLU A 186 4.76 9.88 21.84
N ARG A 187 4.39 10.64 20.81
CA ARG A 187 3.93 10.10 19.52
C ARG A 187 5.10 9.79 18.58
N ILE A 188 6.06 10.69 18.47
CA ILE A 188 7.16 10.60 17.51
C ILE A 188 8.14 9.48 17.88
N LEU A 189 8.60 9.40 19.13
CA LEU A 189 9.65 8.46 19.51
C LEU A 189 9.25 7.00 19.27
N PRO A 190 8.05 6.54 19.69
CA PRO A 190 7.60 5.18 19.38
C PRO A 190 7.38 4.94 17.88
N ALA A 191 6.98 5.96 17.11
CA ALA A 191 6.81 5.85 15.65
C ALA A 191 8.14 5.61 14.92
N LEU A 192 9.18 6.35 15.31
CA LEU A 192 10.55 6.15 14.81
C LEU A 192 11.07 4.76 15.20
N ALA A 193 10.85 4.35 16.45
CA ALA A 193 11.27 3.04 16.95
C ALA A 193 10.66 1.89 16.15
N ALA A 194 9.33 1.90 16.02
CA ALA A 194 8.58 0.84 15.35
C ALA A 194 8.94 0.75 13.86
N CYS A 195 9.07 1.90 13.18
CA CYS A 195 9.48 1.95 11.78
C CYS A 195 10.91 1.40 11.60
N ALA A 196 11.86 1.88 12.40
CA ALA A 196 13.24 1.42 12.32
C ALA A 196 13.39 -0.08 12.63
N GLU A 197 12.71 -0.58 13.66
CA GLU A 197 12.76 -1.98 14.06
C GLU A 197 12.20 -2.90 12.96
N ALA A 198 11.02 -2.58 12.42
CA ALA A 198 10.41 -3.35 11.34
C ALA A 198 11.25 -3.33 10.04
N PHE A 199 11.92 -2.20 9.76
CA PHE A 199 12.75 -2.05 8.57
C PHE A 199 14.10 -2.80 8.67
N LEU A 200 14.69 -2.84 9.88
CA LEU A 200 15.97 -3.49 10.16
C LEU A 200 15.84 -5.00 10.41
N HIS A 201 14.71 -5.44 10.97
CA HIS A 201 14.46 -6.84 11.28
C HIS A 201 13.22 -7.37 10.55
N PRO A 202 13.21 -7.34 9.21
CA PRO A 202 12.08 -7.82 8.44
C PRO A 202 11.93 -9.35 8.58
N PRO A 203 10.68 -9.88 8.54
CA PRO A 203 10.43 -11.32 8.66
C PRO A 203 10.91 -12.12 7.44
N ILE A 204 11.10 -11.47 6.29
CA ILE A 204 11.59 -12.08 5.05
C ILE A 204 12.59 -11.14 4.35
N ALA A 205 13.51 -11.71 3.57
CA ALA A 205 14.55 -10.95 2.87
C ALA A 205 14.03 -10.01 1.78
N ASN A 206 12.76 -10.11 1.39
CA ASN A 206 12.12 -9.25 0.40
C ASN A 206 11.69 -7.89 0.95
N LEU A 207 11.81 -7.68 2.26
CA LEU A 207 11.34 -6.48 2.95
C LEU A 207 12.50 -5.64 3.50
N GLY A 208 12.21 -4.37 3.79
CA GLY A 208 13.16 -3.43 4.40
C GLY A 208 14.43 -3.27 3.56
N TYR A 209 15.56 -2.98 4.22
CA TYR A 209 16.84 -2.75 3.53
C TYR A 209 17.31 -3.99 2.74
N ARG A 210 17.02 -5.20 3.22
CA ARG A 210 17.35 -6.47 2.53
C ARG A 210 16.55 -6.62 1.25
N GLY A 211 15.30 -6.15 1.25
CA GLY A 211 14.48 -6.11 0.05
C GLY A 211 15.07 -5.20 -1.00
N ILE A 212 15.60 -4.03 -0.60
CA ILE A 212 16.25 -3.07 -1.51
C ILE A 212 17.49 -3.71 -2.13
N GLU A 213 18.32 -4.38 -1.32
CA GLU A 213 19.49 -5.12 -1.79
C GLU A 213 19.09 -6.19 -2.82
N ARG A 214 18.05 -6.97 -2.52
CA ARG A 214 17.49 -7.98 -3.45
C ARG A 214 16.96 -7.35 -4.73
N ALA A 215 16.33 -6.18 -4.66
CA ALA A 215 15.88 -5.45 -5.85
C ALA A 215 17.08 -5.03 -6.71
N GLY A 216 18.17 -4.56 -6.09
CA GLY A 216 19.42 -4.22 -6.77
C GLY A 216 20.05 -5.38 -7.54
N ASP A 217 19.92 -6.61 -7.02
CA ASP A 217 20.38 -7.80 -7.74
C ASP A 217 19.47 -8.17 -8.92
N ARG A 218 18.16 -7.99 -8.76
CA ARG A 218 17.16 -8.46 -9.73
C ARG A 218 16.85 -7.46 -10.83
N VAL A 219 17.02 -6.16 -10.57
CA VAL A 219 16.72 -5.10 -11.55
C VAL A 219 17.49 -5.30 -12.85
N ARG A 220 18.72 -5.82 -12.78
CA ARG A 220 19.59 -6.12 -13.92
C ARG A 220 19.00 -7.13 -14.92
N THR A 221 17.98 -7.90 -14.51
CA THR A 221 17.32 -8.89 -15.36
C THR A 221 16.00 -8.42 -15.94
N TRP A 222 15.52 -7.21 -15.60
CA TRP A 222 14.15 -6.80 -15.89
C TRP A 222 13.81 -6.68 -17.37
N LEU A 223 14.76 -6.26 -18.23
CA LEU A 223 14.54 -6.26 -19.70
C LEU A 223 14.17 -7.65 -20.25
N ARG A 224 14.60 -8.73 -19.59
CA ARG A 224 14.27 -10.12 -19.98
C ARG A 224 13.13 -10.72 -19.17
N ARG A 225 12.64 -10.00 -18.15
CA ARG A 225 11.65 -10.51 -17.21
C ARG A 225 10.20 -10.24 -17.65
N THR A 226 9.98 -9.20 -18.45
CA THR A 226 8.67 -8.85 -19.02
C THR A 226 8.65 -9.06 -20.52
N ASP A 227 7.44 -9.32 -21.03
CA ASP A 227 7.14 -9.40 -22.45
C ASP A 227 7.10 -8.01 -23.14
N ASP A 228 6.90 -6.93 -22.37
CA ASP A 228 6.84 -5.55 -22.88
C ASP A 228 7.67 -4.58 -22.01
N PRO A 229 9.00 -4.57 -22.16
CA PRO A 229 9.86 -3.70 -21.37
C PRO A 229 9.64 -2.20 -21.62
N ARG A 230 9.23 -1.82 -22.84
CA ARG A 230 8.98 -0.42 -23.22
C ARG A 230 7.77 0.17 -22.50
N ARG A 231 6.81 -0.68 -22.11
CA ARG A 231 5.67 -0.29 -21.29
C ARG A 231 5.95 -0.43 -19.80
N ASP A 232 6.42 -1.60 -19.37
CA ASP A 232 6.40 -1.98 -17.95
C ASP A 232 7.46 -1.25 -17.12
N LEU A 233 8.66 -1.01 -17.67
CA LEU A 233 9.72 -0.32 -16.94
C LEU A 233 9.37 1.16 -16.70
N PRO A 234 8.97 1.95 -17.73
CA PRO A 234 8.56 3.33 -17.50
C PRO A 234 7.32 3.42 -16.61
N GLN A 235 6.38 2.47 -16.70
CA GLN A 235 5.23 2.41 -15.81
C GLN A 235 5.65 2.18 -14.35
N ALA A 236 6.60 1.29 -14.08
CA ALA A 236 7.13 1.07 -12.74
C ALA A 236 7.84 2.33 -12.20
N ALA A 237 8.68 2.97 -13.01
CA ALA A 237 9.34 4.24 -12.65
C ALA A 237 8.33 5.36 -12.36
N LEU A 238 7.28 5.48 -13.18
CA LEU A 238 6.20 6.42 -12.98
C LEU A 238 5.47 6.19 -11.65
N LEU A 239 5.20 4.93 -11.29
CA LEU A 239 4.55 4.60 -10.02
C LEU A 239 5.44 4.89 -8.80
N MET A 240 6.76 4.74 -8.93
CA MET A 240 7.70 5.12 -7.87
C MET A 240 7.62 6.61 -7.53
N GLU A 241 7.41 7.47 -8.53
CA GLU A 241 7.36 8.93 -8.35
C GLU A 241 5.94 9.48 -8.15
N LYS A 242 4.95 8.95 -8.87
CA LYS A 242 3.60 9.52 -9.00
C LYS A 242 2.48 8.53 -8.66
N GLY A 243 2.79 7.36 -8.10
CA GLY A 243 1.81 6.38 -7.63
C GLY A 243 1.18 6.72 -6.28
N GLY A 244 0.98 8.02 -5.99
CA GLY A 244 0.59 8.49 -4.65
C GLY A 244 1.68 8.28 -3.59
N THR A 245 2.96 8.31 -4.00
CA THR A 245 4.13 8.10 -3.12
C THR A 245 4.67 9.41 -2.55
N GLY A 246 4.24 10.55 -3.09
CA GLY A 246 4.86 11.85 -2.81
C GLY A 246 6.27 12.02 -3.37
N GLY A 247 6.68 11.15 -4.31
CA GLY A 247 8.01 11.11 -4.90
C GLY A 247 8.96 10.13 -4.23
N ALA A 248 9.97 9.67 -4.97
CA ALA A 248 11.05 8.83 -4.48
C ALA A 248 10.59 7.61 -3.66
N LEU A 249 9.49 6.95 -4.09
CA LEU A 249 8.94 5.77 -3.44
C LEU A 249 8.73 5.97 -1.90
N PHE A 250 8.10 7.08 -1.53
CA PHE A 250 7.80 7.56 -0.15
C PHE A 250 8.98 8.16 0.63
N ARG A 251 10.20 8.21 0.08
CA ARG A 251 11.36 8.75 0.82
C ARG A 251 11.29 10.25 1.00
N THR A 252 10.67 10.98 0.06
CA THR A 252 10.39 12.42 0.21
C THR A 252 9.50 12.68 1.43
N LEU A 253 8.39 11.95 1.54
CA LEU A 253 7.47 12.08 2.69
C LEU A 253 8.15 11.73 4.01
N TYR A 254 8.94 10.65 4.05
CA TYR A 254 9.62 10.27 5.27
C TYR A 254 10.76 11.23 5.65
N ARG A 255 11.51 11.76 4.67
CA ARG A 255 12.49 12.82 4.90
C ARG A 255 11.82 14.04 5.54
N ASP A 256 10.71 14.51 4.98
CA ASP A 256 10.01 15.70 5.48
C ASP A 256 9.50 15.47 6.91
N PHE A 257 9.01 14.26 7.21
CA PHE A 257 8.62 13.86 8.56
C PHE A 257 9.80 13.93 9.53
N LEU A 258 10.97 13.39 9.16
CA LEU A 258 12.17 13.50 9.99
C LEU A 258 12.60 14.96 10.17
N GLY A 259 12.45 15.80 9.15
CA GLY A 259 12.66 17.24 9.23
C GLY A 259 11.80 17.88 10.32
N GLU A 260 10.48 17.68 10.27
CA GLU A 260 9.57 18.18 11.30
C GLU A 260 9.88 17.59 12.69
N CYS A 261 10.32 16.32 12.78
CA CYS A 261 10.74 15.73 14.05
C CYS A 261 11.97 16.43 14.65
N THR A 262 12.88 16.98 13.83
CA THR A 262 14.07 17.69 14.34
C THR A 262 13.75 19.01 15.03
N GLU A 263 12.57 19.59 14.76
CA GLU A 263 12.08 20.79 15.44
C GLU A 263 11.56 20.47 16.86
N VAL A 264 11.13 19.23 17.07
CA VAL A 264 10.55 18.75 18.34
C VAL A 264 11.58 18.03 19.22
N ILE A 265 12.52 17.31 18.60
CA ILE A 265 13.48 16.44 19.29
C ILE A 265 14.90 16.85 18.89
N ASP A 266 15.63 17.45 19.84
CA ASP A 266 17.06 17.73 19.64
C ASP A 266 17.89 16.45 19.76
N SER A 267 18.23 15.86 18.61
CA SER A 267 19.09 14.69 18.53
C SER A 267 19.97 14.72 17.29
N GLY A 268 21.29 14.64 17.50
CA GLY A 268 22.26 14.53 16.41
C GLY A 268 22.01 13.29 15.54
N ARG A 269 21.52 12.19 16.14
CA ARG A 269 21.18 10.96 15.40
C ARG A 269 19.95 11.15 14.50
N LEU A 270 18.96 11.90 14.98
CA LEU A 270 17.78 12.24 14.18
C LEU A 270 18.16 13.14 13.00
N ARG A 271 19.01 14.15 13.21
CA ARG A 271 19.56 14.98 12.13
C ARG A 271 20.37 14.17 11.11
N THR A 272 21.17 13.21 11.57
CA THR A 272 21.89 12.28 10.69
C THR A 272 20.92 11.45 9.84
N ALA A 273 19.89 10.86 10.45
CA ALA A 273 18.88 10.10 9.71
C ALA A 273 18.12 10.96 8.70
N HIS A 274 17.75 12.20 9.07
CA HIS A 274 17.12 13.15 8.16
C HIS A 274 17.99 13.42 6.93
N ARG A 275 19.30 13.70 7.11
CA ARG A 275 20.25 13.88 6.01
C ARG A 275 20.36 12.64 5.12
N LEU A 276 20.46 11.45 5.72
CA LEU A 276 20.54 10.20 4.97
C LEU A 276 19.26 9.91 4.18
N TYR A 277 18.09 10.26 4.69
CA TYR A 277 16.84 10.15 3.92
C TYR A 277 16.68 11.22 2.84
N ALA A 278 17.29 12.39 3.01
CA ALA A 278 17.39 13.38 1.93
C ALA A 278 18.25 12.84 0.77
N GLU A 279 19.37 12.19 1.09
CA GLU A 279 20.21 11.48 0.12
C GLU A 279 19.46 10.31 -0.53
N ALA A 280 18.79 9.47 0.26
CA ALA A 280 18.01 8.35 -0.25
C ALA A 280 16.89 8.80 -1.20
N ALA A 281 16.22 9.92 -0.92
CA ALA A 281 15.19 10.45 -1.81
C ALA A 281 15.76 10.77 -3.21
N VAL A 282 16.93 11.41 -3.29
CA VAL A 282 17.60 11.70 -4.56
C VAL A 282 17.99 10.41 -5.29
N LEU A 283 18.57 9.44 -4.58
CA LEU A 283 18.98 8.16 -5.15
C LEU A 283 17.78 7.36 -5.68
N TRP A 284 16.63 7.37 -4.99
CA TRP A 284 15.41 6.72 -5.47
C TRP A 284 14.88 7.34 -6.76
N THR A 285 14.91 8.67 -6.87
CA THR A 285 14.55 9.35 -8.13
C THR A 285 15.53 9.02 -9.25
N GLN A 286 16.82 8.88 -8.94
CA GLN A 286 17.80 8.40 -9.91
C GLN A 286 17.51 6.96 -10.37
N VAL A 287 17.13 6.05 -9.46
CA VAL A 287 16.73 4.69 -9.81
C VAL A 287 15.52 4.70 -10.73
N ALA A 288 14.49 5.49 -10.43
CA ALA A 288 13.31 5.62 -11.28
C ALA A 288 13.69 6.11 -12.69
N ALA A 289 14.53 7.13 -12.80
CA ALA A 289 15.01 7.66 -14.08
C ALA A 289 15.77 6.61 -14.90
N LEU A 290 16.69 5.86 -14.27
CA LEU A 290 17.44 4.78 -14.94
C LEU A 290 16.55 3.62 -15.40
N ILE A 291 15.52 3.27 -14.63
CA ILE A 291 14.54 2.24 -15.02
C ILE A 291 13.73 2.72 -16.22
N ALA A 292 13.25 3.98 -16.21
CA ALA A 292 12.52 4.55 -17.35
C ALA A 292 13.38 4.58 -18.62
N GLU A 293 14.61 5.10 -18.52
CA GLU A 293 15.58 5.16 -19.63
C GLU A 293 15.87 3.76 -20.20
N ALA A 294 16.03 2.75 -19.34
CA ALA A 294 16.20 1.37 -19.78
C ALA A 294 15.01 0.84 -20.58
N GLY A 295 13.78 1.19 -20.17
CA GLY A 295 12.57 0.83 -20.89
C GLY A 295 12.48 1.50 -22.25
N GLU A 296 12.77 2.79 -22.33
CA GLU A 296 12.70 3.60 -23.54
C GLU A 296 13.76 3.19 -24.59
N THR A 297 14.99 2.95 -24.13
CA THR A 297 16.14 2.68 -25.01
C THR A 297 16.39 1.19 -25.24
N GLY A 298 15.99 0.32 -24.30
CA GLY A 298 16.41 -1.08 -24.27
C GLY A 298 17.84 -1.30 -23.76
N ASP A 299 18.51 -0.26 -23.26
CA ASP A 299 19.90 -0.36 -22.79
C ASP A 299 19.99 -1.04 -21.41
N ALA A 300 20.59 -2.22 -21.38
CA ALA A 300 20.84 -2.97 -20.15
C ALA A 300 21.79 -2.25 -19.18
N ALA A 301 22.70 -1.39 -19.67
CA ALA A 301 23.63 -0.65 -18.82
C ALA A 301 22.90 0.34 -17.87
N CYS A 302 21.70 0.79 -18.24
CA CYS A 302 20.85 1.59 -17.35
C CYS A 302 20.39 0.78 -16.13
N LEU A 303 19.98 -0.48 -16.31
CA LEU A 303 19.59 -1.37 -15.20
C LEU A 303 20.79 -1.84 -14.37
N GLU A 304 21.95 -1.97 -14.99
CA GLU A 304 23.22 -2.21 -14.29
C GLU A 304 23.52 -1.07 -13.32
N ARG A 305 23.44 0.18 -13.79
CA ARG A 305 23.58 1.38 -12.94
C ARG A 305 22.50 1.44 -11.86
N ALA A 306 21.25 1.16 -12.19
CA ALA A 306 20.15 1.14 -11.22
C ALA A 306 20.39 0.12 -10.10
N GLY A 307 20.94 -1.06 -10.44
CA GLY A 307 21.32 -2.08 -9.47
C GLY A 307 22.40 -1.62 -8.49
N LEU A 308 23.40 -0.87 -8.97
CA LEU A 308 24.43 -0.27 -8.11
C LEU A 308 23.84 0.78 -7.16
N VAL A 309 22.97 1.66 -7.66
CA VAL A 309 22.31 2.69 -6.85
C VAL A 309 21.40 2.05 -5.79
N LEU A 310 20.67 0.98 -6.12
CA LEU A 310 19.85 0.24 -5.16
C LEU A 310 20.67 -0.41 -4.04
N ARG A 311 21.85 -0.95 -4.34
CA ARG A 311 22.75 -1.48 -3.30
C ARG A 311 23.22 -0.37 -2.36
N GLU A 312 23.52 0.81 -2.90
CA GLU A 312 23.88 1.96 -2.07
C GLU A 312 22.69 2.45 -1.22
N LEU A 313 21.49 2.53 -1.80
CA LEU A 313 20.25 2.82 -1.07
C LEU A 313 20.03 1.86 0.12
N SER A 314 20.27 0.57 -0.08
CA SER A 314 20.19 -0.43 1.00
C SER A 314 21.13 -0.09 2.16
N ARG A 315 22.36 0.32 1.85
CA ARG A 315 23.37 0.74 2.85
C ARG A 315 22.92 2.02 3.57
N VAL A 316 22.56 3.05 2.82
CA VAL A 316 22.16 4.38 3.33
C VAL A 316 20.92 4.28 4.22
N GLU A 317 19.88 3.58 3.78
CA GLU A 317 18.65 3.44 4.57
C GLU A 317 18.85 2.56 5.80
N ARG A 318 19.69 1.52 5.71
CA ARG A 318 20.06 0.72 6.89
C ARG A 318 20.76 1.58 7.94
N GLU A 319 21.71 2.42 7.54
CA GLU A 319 22.43 3.33 8.43
C GLU A 319 21.46 4.35 9.06
N ALA A 320 20.58 4.94 8.27
CA ALA A 320 19.57 5.88 8.75
C ALA A 320 18.65 5.24 9.80
N MET A 321 18.14 4.03 9.51
CA MET A 321 17.28 3.31 10.45
C MET A 321 18.02 2.89 11.72
N GLN A 322 19.31 2.53 11.64
CA GLN A 322 20.12 2.27 12.83
C GLN A 322 20.28 3.52 13.72
N ALA A 323 20.45 4.69 13.11
CA ALA A 323 20.48 5.95 13.84
C ALA A 323 19.14 6.23 14.53
N LEU A 324 18.01 6.05 13.82
CA LEU A 324 16.67 6.25 14.38
C LEU A 324 16.34 5.30 15.53
N ARG A 325 16.71 4.02 15.41
CA ARG A 325 16.53 3.02 16.49
C ARG A 325 17.18 3.48 17.80
N GLN A 326 18.35 4.13 17.71
CA GLN A 326 19.09 4.63 18.87
C GLN A 326 18.51 5.92 19.46
N VAL A 327 17.85 6.77 18.64
CA VAL A 327 17.06 7.92 19.13
C VAL A 327 15.97 7.44 20.07
N ALA A 328 15.23 6.40 19.67
CA ALA A 328 14.16 5.83 20.49
C ALA A 328 14.69 5.12 21.75
N GLY A 329 15.78 4.36 21.64
CA GLY A 329 16.35 3.61 22.76
C GLY A 329 16.98 4.47 23.87
N SER A 330 17.40 5.70 23.55
CA SER A 330 17.98 6.64 24.52
C SER A 330 16.91 7.34 25.39
N ALA A 331 15.62 7.15 25.09
CA ALA A 331 14.50 7.85 25.71
C ALA A 331 13.65 6.98 26.66
N VAL A 332 14.03 5.72 26.89
CA VAL A 332 13.34 4.82 27.82
C VAL A 332 14.30 4.43 28.96
N PRO A 333 14.08 4.84 30.22
CA PRO A 333 14.77 4.20 31.33
C PRO A 333 14.35 2.73 31.36
N ALA A 334 15.32 1.83 31.45
CA ALA A 334 15.11 0.39 31.41
C ALA A 334 14.06 -0.07 32.45
N VAL A 335 12.82 -0.24 32.02
CA VAL A 335 11.83 -0.99 32.79
C VAL A 335 12.19 -2.45 32.63
N ARG A 336 12.55 -3.06 33.76
CA ARG A 336 13.06 -4.43 33.87
C ARG A 336 12.12 -5.41 33.17
N ALA A 337 12.71 -6.27 32.34
CA ALA A 337 12.09 -7.47 31.82
C ALA A 337 11.58 -8.32 33.00
N GLY A 338 10.26 -8.38 33.16
CA GLY A 338 9.60 -9.20 34.15
C GLY A 338 8.19 -9.48 33.66
N ALA A 339 7.94 -10.75 33.34
CA ALA A 339 6.64 -11.36 33.03
C ALA A 339 5.99 -11.05 31.67
N VAL A 340 6.43 -11.76 30.62
CA VAL A 340 5.51 -12.40 29.66
C VAL A 340 6.15 -13.72 29.19
N GLU A 341 6.16 -14.71 30.07
CA GLU A 341 6.39 -16.10 29.71
C GLU A 341 5.05 -16.81 29.87
N GLN A 342 4.26 -16.79 28.79
CA GLN A 342 3.17 -17.72 28.45
C GLN A 342 2.26 -17.07 27.40
N THR A 343 2.60 -17.28 26.12
CA THR A 343 1.68 -17.53 24.99
C THR A 343 2.52 -17.58 23.72
N ALA A 344 3.30 -18.65 23.56
CA ALA A 344 4.02 -18.96 22.34
C ALA A 344 3.78 -20.42 21.96
N GLU A 345 2.51 -20.77 21.74
CA GLU A 345 2.11 -22.02 21.11
C GLU A 345 0.75 -21.80 20.45
N ARG A 346 0.80 -21.29 19.21
CA ARG A 346 -0.23 -21.36 18.14
C ARG A 346 0.07 -20.29 17.10
N LEU A 347 0.98 -20.60 16.17
CA LEU A 347 1.01 -20.12 14.78
C LEU A 347 2.27 -20.66 14.10
N ALA A 348 2.34 -21.98 14.00
CA ALA A 348 3.21 -22.68 13.08
C ALA A 348 2.40 -23.88 12.57
N HIS A 349 1.79 -23.75 11.39
CA HIS A 349 1.65 -24.79 10.36
C HIS A 349 0.80 -24.23 9.20
N PRO A 350 1.28 -24.35 7.94
CA PRO A 350 0.49 -24.05 6.74
C PRO A 350 -0.26 -25.30 6.29
N ASP A 351 -1.59 -25.24 6.22
CA ASP A 351 -2.37 -26.34 5.65
C ASP A 351 -2.38 -26.26 4.12
N HIS A 352 -1.80 -27.29 3.51
CA HIS A 352 -2.00 -27.67 2.12
C HIS A 352 -3.41 -28.23 1.93
N GLY A 353 -4.24 -27.54 1.15
CA GLY A 353 -5.52 -28.05 0.68
C GLY A 353 -5.56 -28.07 -0.85
N VAL A 354 -5.19 -29.20 -1.43
CA VAL A 354 -5.49 -29.53 -2.83
C VAL A 354 -7.00 -29.68 -2.97
N VAL A 355 -7.62 -28.89 -3.85
CA VAL A 355 -8.94 -29.24 -4.40
C VAL A 355 -8.88 -29.10 -5.92
N SER A 356 -8.86 -30.27 -6.55
CA SER A 356 -9.10 -30.49 -7.96
C SER A 356 -10.57 -30.24 -8.31
N GLY A 357 -10.79 -29.53 -9.43
CA GLY A 357 -11.85 -29.84 -10.38
C GLY A 357 -13.25 -29.30 -10.10
N VAL A 358 -13.60 -28.20 -10.78
CA VAL A 358 -14.88 -28.11 -11.52
C VAL A 358 -14.59 -27.33 -12.82
N ARG A 359 -14.79 -27.98 -13.96
CA ARG A 359 -14.92 -27.35 -15.28
C ARG A 359 -16.40 -27.06 -15.53
N ASP A 360 -16.70 -25.80 -15.83
CA ASP A 360 -17.62 -25.24 -16.86
C ASP A 360 -19.10 -25.72 -16.92
N PRO A 361 -20.08 -25.01 -17.56
CA PRO A 361 -19.93 -24.32 -18.86
C PRO A 361 -20.72 -23.02 -19.09
N GLY A 362 -20.35 -22.26 -20.14
CA GLY A 362 -21.22 -21.23 -20.70
C GLY A 362 -20.74 -20.55 -21.98
N VAL A 363 -20.99 -21.21 -23.12
CA VAL A 363 -21.20 -20.70 -24.50
C VAL A 363 -20.07 -20.94 -25.52
N LEU A 364 -20.33 -21.95 -26.37
CA LEU A 364 -19.80 -22.12 -27.73
C LEU A 364 -20.99 -22.39 -28.67
N PRO A 365 -20.97 -21.94 -29.94
CA PRO A 365 -21.92 -22.40 -30.96
C PRO A 365 -21.51 -23.69 -31.67
N GLU A 366 -22.56 -24.38 -32.12
CA GLU A 366 -22.70 -25.64 -32.88
C GLU A 366 -21.66 -26.01 -33.94
N ALA A 367 -21.39 -27.32 -34.09
CA ALA A 367 -21.90 -28.10 -35.23
C ALA A 367 -21.47 -29.59 -35.23
N VAL A 368 -22.50 -30.45 -35.24
CA VAL A 368 -22.64 -31.74 -35.95
C VAL A 368 -21.95 -33.03 -35.42
N ARG A 369 -22.86 -33.90 -34.95
CA ARG A 369 -22.81 -35.34 -34.61
C ARG A 369 -22.18 -36.25 -35.70
N LYS A 370 -21.54 -37.35 -35.27
CA LYS A 370 -22.12 -38.73 -35.32
C LYS A 370 -21.20 -39.82 -34.71
N ARG A 371 -21.77 -40.50 -33.70
CA ARG A 371 -21.73 -41.93 -33.30
C ARG A 371 -20.48 -42.79 -33.57
N ARG A 372 -19.91 -43.29 -32.45
CA ARG A 372 -19.32 -44.63 -32.32
C ARG A 372 -20.36 -45.73 -32.62
N LEU A 373 -19.92 -46.88 -33.13
CA LEU A 373 -20.02 -48.17 -32.42
C LEU A 373 -19.51 -49.35 -33.28
N LEU A 374 -18.82 -50.29 -32.59
CA LEU A 374 -18.50 -51.70 -32.94
C LEU A 374 -17.38 -51.85 -34.00
N GLY A 375 -16.34 -52.67 -33.84
CA GLY A 375 -16.18 -53.95 -33.13
C GLY A 375 -15.78 -55.01 -34.17
N GLY A 376 -14.70 -55.75 -33.96
CA GLY A 376 -14.38 -56.95 -34.77
C GLY A 376 -12.94 -57.04 -35.26
N GLN A 377 -12.41 -58.27 -35.21
CA GLN A 377 -11.03 -58.70 -35.40
C GLN A 377 -10.54 -58.69 -36.88
N ASP A 378 -9.21 -58.64 -37.02
CA ASP A 378 -8.28 -59.21 -38.04
C ASP A 378 -8.79 -60.29 -39.03
N PRO A 379 -8.05 -60.70 -40.10
CA PRO A 379 -6.75 -60.24 -40.66
C PRO A 379 -6.71 -60.16 -42.22
N HIS A 380 -5.49 -59.96 -42.76
CA HIS A 380 -4.96 -60.37 -44.08
C HIS A 380 -5.03 -59.43 -45.32
N SER A 381 -3.80 -59.03 -45.71
CA SER A 381 -3.20 -59.04 -47.06
C SER A 381 -3.77 -58.20 -48.20
N GLY A 382 -2.88 -57.44 -48.85
CA GLY A 382 -2.90 -57.25 -50.31
C GLY A 382 -3.06 -55.81 -50.80
N ARG A 383 -1.95 -55.26 -51.29
CA ARG A 383 -1.73 -53.99 -52.04
C ARG A 383 -2.62 -53.81 -53.29
N PRO A 384 -2.59 -52.65 -53.99
CA PRO A 384 -1.67 -51.50 -53.86
C PRO A 384 -2.30 -50.16 -53.44
#